data_AF-A0A369GKE3-F1
#
_entry.id   AF-A0A369GKE3-F1
#
_cell.length_a   1.000
_cell.length_b   1.000
_cell.length_c   1.000
_cell.angle_alpha   90.00
_cell.angle_beta   90.00
_cell.angle_gamma   90.00
#
_symmetry.space_group_name_H-M   'P 1'
#
loop_
_entity.id
_entity.type
_entity.pdbx_description
1 polymer ?
#
loop_
_entity_poly.entity_id
_entity_poly.type
_entity_poly.pdbx_seq_one_letter_code
_entity_poly.pdbx_strand_id
1 'polypeptide(L)'
;MTSFAKMKRNKSSLSHVVQQSRDLLNQPMRQRSQLPTPVASFHEKKARILQQLAIPDEEYIDASPKGSVDEAIRPLIDDINRVEGFVTTSSCAGRVSVFLEGHKVKDESRAQTAGVGGKGAGGTWLFVTHEPVARGRSWIDALAFSEESSAVRGPADRLIHFKFEPMILHILTTSPQHAQLILRAGLQAGFRESGAINIDDTTPMVAIRSLGLGFESLIGCQAASDGRRRCLVSADYLETLRAISDERFVENENRIQRFRDAFLLAVQGPSPRTDGWEDAASRRERMRAEGLRRKAALEIEDKAESVRDMPLCENEAPCESIS
;
A
#
# COMPACT_ATOMS: atom_id res chain seq x y z
N MET A 1 62.39 -28.03 -31.86
CA MET A 1 62.13 -26.58 -31.99
C MET A 1 60.64 -26.36 -32.17
N THR A 2 59.93 -25.91 -31.15
CA THR A 2 58.57 -25.33 -31.29
C THR A 2 58.46 -24.21 -30.27
N SER A 3 58.12 -23.02 -30.76
CA SER A 3 58.32 -21.72 -30.13
C SER A 3 57.15 -21.32 -29.23
N PHE A 4 57.47 -20.84 -28.02
CA PHE A 4 56.54 -20.24 -27.08
C PHE A 4 56.22 -18.78 -27.49
N ALA A 5 54.96 -18.49 -27.81
CA ALA A 5 54.49 -17.13 -28.04
C ALA A 5 54.03 -16.46 -26.73
N LYS A 6 54.68 -15.36 -26.36
CA LYS A 6 54.35 -14.49 -25.21
C LYS A 6 53.05 -13.71 -25.47
N MET A 7 52.02 -13.98 -24.67
CA MET A 7 50.78 -13.21 -24.62
C MET A 7 51.03 -11.86 -23.91
N LYS A 8 51.13 -10.75 -24.66
CA LYS A 8 51.17 -9.39 -24.10
C LYS A 8 49.77 -9.02 -23.57
N ARG A 9 49.63 -8.91 -22.25
CA ARG A 9 48.42 -8.34 -21.62
C ARG A 9 48.28 -6.86 -21.99
N ASN A 10 47.17 -6.53 -22.65
CA ASN A 10 46.86 -5.20 -23.15
C ASN A 10 46.38 -4.31 -21.98
N LYS A 11 47.29 -3.49 -21.41
CA LYS A 11 47.02 -2.63 -20.24
C LYS A 11 46.01 -1.50 -20.51
N SER A 12 45.71 -1.18 -21.77
CA SER A 12 44.81 -0.07 -22.15
C SER A 12 43.32 -0.36 -21.96
N SER A 13 42.90 -1.64 -22.01
CA SER A 13 41.50 -2.04 -21.84
C SER A 13 41.08 -1.97 -20.37
N LEU A 14 41.96 -2.37 -19.45
CA LEU A 14 41.72 -2.31 -18.01
C LEU A 14 41.65 -0.87 -17.49
N SER A 15 42.46 0.05 -18.01
CA SER A 15 42.38 1.47 -17.63
C SER A 15 41.06 2.11 -18.06
N HIS A 16 40.54 1.77 -19.23
CA HIS A 16 39.26 2.30 -19.72
C HIS A 16 38.06 1.79 -18.90
N VAL A 17 38.05 0.52 -18.51
CA VAL A 17 36.99 -0.09 -17.69
C VAL A 17 37.03 0.45 -16.25
N VAL A 18 38.22 0.70 -15.69
CA VAL A 18 38.38 1.33 -14.38
C VAL A 18 37.98 2.81 -14.41
N GLN A 19 38.23 3.52 -15.52
CA GLN A 19 37.80 4.90 -15.71
C GLN A 19 36.27 4.99 -15.83
N GLN A 20 35.64 4.15 -16.66
CA GLN A 20 34.18 4.07 -16.79
C GLN A 20 33.47 3.70 -15.48
N SER A 21 34.08 2.82 -14.67
CA SER A 21 33.56 2.46 -13.35
C SER A 21 33.70 3.59 -12.33
N ARG A 22 34.74 4.44 -12.46
CA ARG A 22 34.91 5.66 -11.66
C ARG A 22 33.94 6.77 -12.07
N ASP A 23 33.63 6.89 -13.35
CA ASP A 23 32.65 7.88 -13.85
C ASP A 23 31.22 7.51 -13.45
N LEU A 24 30.89 6.22 -13.32
CA LEU A 24 29.62 5.75 -12.74
C LEU A 24 29.51 6.00 -11.23
N LEU A 25 30.64 6.02 -10.51
CA LEU A 25 30.70 6.32 -9.07
C LEU A 25 30.71 7.83 -8.78
N ASN A 26 30.91 8.67 -9.79
CA ASN A 26 31.01 10.13 -9.66
C ASN A 26 29.84 10.88 -10.32
N GLN A 27 28.72 10.20 -10.58
CA GLN A 27 27.48 10.88 -10.91
C GLN A 27 27.10 11.78 -9.73
N PRO A 28 26.80 13.08 -9.96
CA PRO A 28 26.37 13.96 -8.89
C PRO A 28 25.17 13.32 -8.20
N MET A 29 25.25 13.24 -6.87
CA MET A 29 24.18 12.76 -5.99
C MET A 29 22.83 13.24 -6.53
N ARG A 30 21.92 12.30 -6.82
CA ARG A 30 20.55 12.53 -7.32
C ARG A 30 20.06 13.90 -6.84
N GLN A 31 19.97 14.85 -7.78
CA GLN A 31 19.42 16.17 -7.50
C GLN A 31 18.09 15.98 -6.75
N ARG A 32 18.00 16.67 -5.62
CA ARG A 32 16.82 16.78 -4.77
C ARG A 32 15.66 17.13 -5.68
N SER A 33 14.78 16.17 -5.99
CA SER A 33 13.68 16.42 -6.92
C SER A 33 12.61 17.23 -6.19
N GLN A 34 12.80 18.56 -6.15
CA GLN A 34 11.72 19.48 -5.85
C GLN A 34 10.62 19.23 -6.88
N LEU A 35 9.38 19.13 -6.42
CA LEU A 35 8.24 19.01 -7.33
C LEU A 35 8.18 20.27 -8.21
N PRO A 36 7.85 20.13 -9.51
CA PRO A 36 7.69 21.30 -10.36
C PRO A 36 6.55 22.18 -9.83
N THR A 37 6.65 23.50 -10.04
CA THR A 37 5.57 24.41 -9.65
C THR A 37 4.31 24.08 -10.48
N PRO A 38 3.12 24.01 -9.88
CA PRO A 38 1.89 23.76 -10.62
C PRO A 38 1.62 24.85 -11.67
N VAL A 39 0.98 24.46 -12.78
CA VAL A 39 0.61 25.38 -13.85
C VAL A 39 -0.69 26.12 -13.52
N ALA A 40 -0.86 27.36 -14.02
CA ALA A 40 -2.05 28.18 -13.74
C ALA A 40 -3.37 27.46 -14.09
N SER A 41 -3.41 26.75 -15.22
CA SER A 41 -4.58 25.96 -15.65
C SER A 41 -4.95 24.85 -14.67
N PHE A 42 -4.00 24.33 -13.90
CA PHE A 42 -4.28 23.35 -12.84
C PHE A 42 -4.93 24.02 -11.63
N HIS A 43 -4.51 25.23 -11.24
CA HIS A 43 -5.13 25.96 -10.13
C HIS A 43 -6.60 26.25 -10.38
N GLU A 44 -6.96 26.67 -11.60
CA GLU A 44 -8.35 26.89 -12.01
C GLU A 44 -9.17 25.59 -11.95
N LYS A 45 -8.63 24.49 -12.49
CA LYS A 45 -9.27 23.17 -12.40
C LYS A 45 -9.47 22.72 -10.96
N LYS A 46 -8.44 22.85 -10.12
CA LYS A 46 -8.47 22.51 -8.69
C LYS A 46 -9.51 23.33 -7.96
N ALA A 47 -9.56 24.65 -8.16
CA ALA A 47 -10.55 25.52 -7.53
C ALA A 47 -11.98 25.09 -7.89
N ARG A 48 -12.24 24.78 -9.16
CA ARG A 48 -13.55 24.28 -9.61
C ARG A 48 -13.93 22.94 -8.96
N ILE A 49 -12.99 21.99 -8.87
CA ILE A 49 -13.24 20.69 -8.23
C ILE A 49 -13.51 20.87 -6.73
N LEU A 50 -12.74 21.70 -6.04
CA LEU A 50 -12.96 21.96 -4.62
C LEU A 50 -14.30 22.65 -4.37
N GLN A 51 -14.74 23.55 -5.25
CA GLN A 51 -16.08 24.15 -5.18
C GLN A 51 -17.17 23.08 -5.31
N GLN A 52 -17.00 22.11 -6.21
CA GLN A 52 -17.95 20.99 -6.36
C GLN A 52 -17.98 20.07 -5.13
N LEU A 53 -16.82 19.85 -4.48
CA LEU A 53 -16.72 19.05 -3.27
C LEU A 53 -17.22 19.78 -2.00
N ALA A 54 -17.27 21.11 -2.02
CA ALA A 54 -17.72 21.94 -0.91
C ALA A 54 -19.24 22.14 -0.87
N ILE A 55 -19.97 21.64 -1.88
CA ILE A 55 -21.44 21.65 -1.89
C ILE A 55 -21.92 20.76 -0.72
N PRO A 56 -22.93 21.20 0.08
CA PRO A 56 -23.47 20.42 1.18
C PRO A 56 -23.85 18.99 0.76
N ASP A 57 -23.71 18.02 1.68
CA ASP A 57 -23.95 16.59 1.41
C ASP A 57 -25.36 16.31 0.83
N GLU A 58 -26.31 17.23 1.01
CA GLU A 58 -27.69 17.18 0.51
C GLU A 58 -27.82 17.47 -1.01
N GLU A 59 -26.82 18.15 -1.58
CA GLU A 59 -26.76 18.54 -3.01
C GLU A 59 -25.56 17.91 -3.75
N TYR A 60 -24.63 17.28 -3.03
CA TYR A 60 -23.53 16.51 -3.61
C TYR A 60 -24.07 15.19 -4.19
N ILE A 61 -23.78 14.92 -5.46
CA ILE A 61 -24.16 13.66 -6.12
C ILE A 61 -22.85 12.95 -6.48
N ASP A 62 -22.32 12.18 -5.54
CA ASP A 62 -21.31 11.18 -5.85
C ASP A 62 -21.91 10.04 -6.69
N ALA A 63 -21.13 9.44 -7.59
CA ALA A 63 -21.51 8.23 -8.31
C ALA A 63 -21.55 7.00 -7.37
N SER A 64 -21.02 7.12 -6.15
CA SER A 64 -21.20 6.16 -5.06
C SER A 64 -22.65 6.18 -4.55
N PRO A 65 -23.21 5.03 -4.12
CA PRO A 65 -24.58 4.96 -3.60
C PRO A 65 -24.91 5.92 -2.44
N LYS A 66 -23.89 6.44 -1.74
CA LYS A 66 -24.03 7.32 -0.57
C LYS A 66 -24.22 8.80 -0.93
N GLY A 67 -23.79 9.24 -2.12
CA GLY A 67 -23.88 10.64 -2.53
C GLY A 67 -23.09 11.65 -1.68
N SER A 68 -22.23 11.20 -0.75
CA SER A 68 -21.47 12.08 0.16
C SER A 68 -20.06 11.52 0.41
N VAL A 69 -19.13 12.40 0.79
CA VAL A 69 -17.77 12.00 1.16
C VAL A 69 -17.80 11.26 2.50
N ASP A 70 -17.15 10.10 2.56
CA ASP A 70 -17.05 9.31 3.79
C ASP A 70 -16.21 10.01 4.87
N GLU A 71 -16.79 10.18 6.06
CA GLU A 71 -16.16 10.87 7.20
C GLU A 71 -14.77 10.30 7.56
N ALA A 72 -14.64 8.97 7.51
CA ALA A 72 -13.40 8.27 7.86
C ALA A 72 -12.18 8.68 7.00
N ILE A 73 -12.37 9.18 5.79
CA ILE A 73 -11.27 9.61 4.90
C ILE A 73 -11.23 11.12 4.65
N ARG A 74 -12.13 11.90 5.25
CA ARG A 74 -12.09 13.39 5.15
C ARG A 74 -10.73 13.96 5.53
N PRO A 75 -10.07 13.53 6.63
CA PRO A 75 -8.73 14.04 6.97
C PRO A 75 -7.66 13.78 5.90
N LEU A 76 -7.72 12.62 5.22
CA LEU A 76 -6.82 12.30 4.13
C LEU A 76 -7.09 13.17 2.90
N ILE A 77 -8.37 13.34 2.55
CA ILE A 77 -8.80 14.18 1.42
C ILE A 77 -8.35 15.62 1.63
N ASP A 78 -8.58 16.17 2.82
CA ASP A 78 -8.20 17.54 3.18
C ASP A 78 -6.69 17.75 3.08
N ASP A 79 -5.91 16.81 3.59
CA ASP A 79 -4.45 16.88 3.52
C ASP A 79 -3.93 16.80 2.08
N ILE A 80 -4.47 15.91 1.24
CA ILE A 80 -4.13 15.86 -0.19
C ILE A 80 -4.49 17.17 -0.88
N ASN A 81 -5.70 17.69 -0.63
CA ASN A 81 -6.20 18.90 -1.26
C ASN A 81 -5.49 20.18 -0.79
N ARG A 82 -4.87 20.17 0.40
CA ARG A 82 -4.04 21.28 0.88
C ARG A 82 -2.71 21.39 0.14
N VAL A 83 -2.16 20.28 -0.36
CA VAL A 83 -0.87 20.28 -1.07
C VAL A 83 -1.04 20.79 -2.50
N GLU A 84 -0.15 21.68 -2.92
CA GLU A 84 -0.09 22.17 -4.29
C GLU A 84 0.18 21.04 -5.30
N GLY A 85 -0.44 21.12 -6.48
CA GLY A 85 -0.26 20.11 -7.54
C GLY A 85 -1.07 18.82 -7.38
N PHE A 86 -1.92 18.72 -6.35
CA PHE A 86 -2.86 17.60 -6.13
C PHE A 86 -4.29 18.10 -5.90
N VAL A 87 -5.28 17.34 -6.37
CA VAL A 87 -6.70 17.50 -6.01
C VAL A 87 -7.43 16.16 -6.14
N THR A 88 -8.20 15.77 -5.12
CA THR A 88 -9.07 14.59 -5.17
C THR A 88 -10.30 14.88 -6.03
N THR A 89 -10.74 13.93 -6.85
CA THR A 89 -11.93 14.09 -7.71
C THR A 89 -13.08 13.16 -7.33
N SER A 90 -12.79 12.00 -6.75
CA SER A 90 -13.78 11.09 -6.17
C SER A 90 -13.13 10.13 -5.20
N SER A 91 -13.92 9.59 -4.27
CA SER A 91 -13.42 8.81 -3.14
C SER A 91 -14.45 7.82 -2.61
N CYS A 92 -13.98 6.70 -2.07
CA CYS A 92 -14.76 5.78 -1.24
C CYS A 92 -13.82 5.30 -0.12
N ALA A 93 -14.25 5.36 1.14
CA ALA A 93 -13.43 4.92 2.29
C ALA A 93 -13.25 3.41 2.34
N GLY A 94 -14.11 2.68 1.64
CA GLY A 94 -14.25 1.23 1.73
C GLY A 94 -15.67 0.90 2.18
N ARG A 95 -16.22 -0.23 1.72
CA ARG A 95 -17.61 -0.59 1.97
C ARG A 95 -17.83 -2.09 2.01
N VAL A 96 -18.83 -2.47 2.78
CA VAL A 96 -19.54 -3.75 2.64
C VAL A 96 -20.80 -3.51 1.84
N SER A 97 -21.11 -4.44 0.97
CA SER A 97 -22.37 -4.41 0.24
C SER A 97 -22.95 -5.79 0.00
N VAL A 98 -24.27 -5.83 -0.04
CA VAL A 98 -25.02 -6.97 -0.55
C VAL A 98 -25.82 -6.50 -1.74
N PHE A 99 -25.75 -7.22 -2.85
CA PHE A 99 -26.47 -6.83 -4.06
C PHE A 99 -26.95 -8.03 -4.86
N LEU A 100 -28.05 -7.79 -5.57
CA LEU A 100 -28.61 -8.71 -6.53
C LEU A 100 -28.03 -8.42 -7.90
N GLU A 101 -27.51 -9.44 -8.57
CA GLU A 101 -26.97 -9.29 -9.92
C GLU A 101 -28.07 -8.98 -10.95
N GLY A 102 -27.65 -8.38 -12.06
CA GLY A 102 -28.52 -8.09 -13.19
C GLY A 102 -29.06 -9.29 -13.93
N HIS A 103 -30.00 -9.05 -14.84
CA HIS A 103 -30.48 -10.09 -15.75
C HIS A 103 -29.39 -10.46 -16.77
N LYS A 104 -29.12 -11.78 -16.86
CA LYS A 104 -28.10 -12.37 -17.74
C LYS A 104 -28.59 -12.62 -19.18
N VAL A 105 -29.90 -12.63 -19.40
CA VAL A 105 -30.51 -12.96 -20.72
C VAL A 105 -30.92 -11.67 -21.43
N LYS A 106 -30.56 -11.56 -22.73
CA LYS A 106 -31.14 -10.57 -23.64
C LYS A 106 -32.61 -10.90 -23.83
N ASP A 107 -33.48 -10.17 -23.17
CA ASP A 107 -34.90 -10.12 -23.50
C ASP A 107 -35.04 -9.14 -24.67
N GLU A 108 -35.74 -9.50 -25.75
CA GLU A 108 -35.95 -8.62 -26.93
C GLU A 108 -36.67 -7.32 -26.54
N SER A 109 -37.33 -7.29 -25.38
CA SER A 109 -37.95 -6.10 -24.79
C SER A 109 -37.00 -5.22 -23.94
N ARG A 110 -35.78 -5.69 -23.62
CA ARG A 110 -34.85 -5.01 -22.69
C ARG A 110 -33.55 -4.64 -23.38
N ALA A 111 -33.31 -3.34 -23.51
CA ALA A 111 -32.21 -2.76 -24.28
C ALA A 111 -30.78 -3.04 -23.74
N GLN A 112 -30.61 -3.63 -22.55
CA GLN A 112 -29.30 -3.81 -21.93
C GLN A 112 -29.20 -5.17 -21.22
N THR A 113 -28.06 -5.85 -21.38
CA THR A 113 -27.69 -7.09 -20.68
C THR A 113 -26.62 -6.77 -19.64
N ALA A 114 -26.69 -7.38 -18.47
CA ALA A 114 -25.64 -7.23 -17.47
C ALA A 114 -24.35 -7.93 -17.92
N GLY A 115 -23.19 -7.32 -17.68
CA GLY A 115 -21.95 -8.09 -17.61
C GLY A 115 -22.05 -9.16 -16.51
N VAL A 116 -21.36 -10.28 -16.69
CA VAL A 116 -21.36 -11.38 -15.71
C VAL A 116 -20.95 -10.84 -14.33
N GLY A 117 -21.78 -11.06 -13.30
CA GLY A 117 -21.52 -10.58 -11.92
C GLY A 117 -21.77 -9.08 -11.69
N GLY A 118 -22.19 -8.34 -12.71
CA GLY A 118 -22.47 -6.91 -12.61
C GLY A 118 -23.90 -6.58 -12.16
N LYS A 119 -24.10 -5.33 -11.71
CA LYS A 119 -25.41 -4.76 -11.33
C LYS A 119 -26.21 -4.18 -12.50
N GLY A 120 -25.63 -4.11 -13.71
CA GLY A 120 -26.34 -3.59 -14.90
C GLY A 120 -27.59 -4.41 -15.24
N ALA A 121 -28.51 -3.90 -16.06
CA ALA A 121 -29.72 -4.62 -16.47
C ALA A 121 -30.60 -5.14 -15.30
N GLY A 122 -30.92 -4.27 -14.33
CA GLY A 122 -31.90 -4.56 -13.27
C GLY A 122 -31.34 -5.20 -11.99
N GLY A 123 -30.02 -5.14 -11.78
CA GLY A 123 -29.41 -5.46 -10.49
C GLY A 123 -29.65 -4.34 -9.47
N THR A 124 -29.67 -4.67 -8.18
CA THR A 124 -30.02 -3.72 -7.12
C THR A 124 -29.14 -3.91 -5.88
N TRP A 125 -28.87 -2.82 -5.16
CA TRP A 125 -28.27 -2.89 -3.83
C TRP A 125 -29.33 -3.33 -2.83
N LEU A 126 -29.02 -4.35 -2.04
CA LEU A 126 -29.87 -4.83 -0.95
C LEU A 126 -29.39 -4.26 0.40
N PHE A 127 -28.08 -4.03 0.52
CA PHE A 127 -27.44 -3.47 1.70
C PHE A 127 -26.13 -2.78 1.30
N VAL A 128 -25.81 -1.65 1.92
CA VAL A 128 -24.51 -0.96 1.80
C VAL A 128 -24.17 -0.30 3.13
N THR A 129 -22.91 -0.43 3.56
CA THR A 129 -22.35 0.32 4.70
C THR A 129 -20.90 0.67 4.42
N HIS A 130 -20.45 1.82 4.92
CA HIS A 130 -19.05 2.25 4.88
C HIS A 130 -18.36 2.06 6.25
N GLU A 131 -19.05 1.41 7.18
CA GLU A 131 -18.60 1.14 8.54
C GLU A 131 -18.79 -0.34 8.91
N PRO A 132 -18.05 -0.86 9.91
CA PRO A 132 -18.25 -2.19 10.46
C PRO A 132 -19.72 -2.47 10.80
N VAL A 133 -20.18 -3.68 10.49
CA VAL A 133 -21.59 -4.04 10.66
C VAL A 133 -21.86 -4.36 12.13
N ALA A 134 -22.73 -3.58 12.77
CA ALA A 134 -23.10 -3.77 14.17
C ALA A 134 -23.65 -5.17 14.45
N ARG A 135 -23.18 -5.79 15.54
CA ARG A 135 -23.69 -7.08 16.02
C ARG A 135 -25.11 -6.89 16.56
N GLY A 136 -26.09 -7.59 15.99
CA GLY A 136 -27.45 -7.64 16.55
C GLY A 136 -28.60 -7.68 15.55
N ARG A 137 -28.39 -7.34 14.27
CA ARG A 137 -29.39 -7.60 13.23
C ARG A 137 -29.12 -8.94 12.57
N SER A 138 -30.13 -9.79 12.52
CA SER A 138 -30.08 -11.01 11.71
C SER A 138 -29.93 -10.62 10.23
N TRP A 139 -28.93 -11.18 9.55
CA TRP A 139 -28.78 -11.02 8.10
C TRP A 139 -29.98 -11.55 7.32
N ILE A 140 -30.68 -12.56 7.86
CA ILE A 140 -31.89 -13.12 7.27
C ILE A 140 -32.98 -12.05 7.19
N ASP A 141 -33.22 -11.35 8.30
CA ASP A 141 -34.23 -10.29 8.37
C ASP A 141 -33.80 -9.06 7.57
N ALA A 142 -32.54 -8.62 7.74
CA ALA A 142 -32.01 -7.44 7.07
C ALA A 142 -32.03 -7.59 5.54
N LEU A 143 -31.82 -8.80 5.02
CA LEU A 143 -31.82 -9.09 3.59
C LEU A 143 -33.14 -9.71 3.11
N ALA A 144 -34.15 -9.81 4.00
CA ALA A 144 -35.44 -10.48 3.80
C ALA A 144 -35.32 -11.80 3.01
N PHE A 145 -34.47 -12.69 3.49
CA PHE A 145 -34.42 -14.06 3.02
C PHE A 145 -35.65 -14.84 3.52
N SER A 146 -36.20 -15.69 2.67
CA SER A 146 -37.27 -16.63 3.02
C SER A 146 -36.75 -17.65 4.05
N GLU A 147 -37.58 -18.00 5.04
CA GLU A 147 -37.25 -19.07 6.01
C GLU A 147 -37.12 -20.45 5.37
N GLU A 148 -37.78 -20.64 4.22
CA GLU A 148 -37.62 -21.84 3.39
C GLU A 148 -36.23 -21.82 2.72
N SER A 149 -35.24 -22.42 3.39
CA SER A 149 -33.93 -22.66 2.79
C SER A 149 -34.08 -23.76 1.73
N SER A 150 -33.90 -23.41 0.46
CA SER A 150 -33.67 -24.39 -0.59
C SER A 150 -32.28 -24.14 -1.17
N ALA A 151 -31.39 -25.12 -1.01
CA ALA A 151 -30.04 -25.07 -1.55
C ALA A 151 -30.01 -25.21 -3.10
N VAL A 152 -31.16 -25.45 -3.72
CA VAL A 152 -31.26 -25.71 -5.16
C VAL A 152 -31.55 -24.41 -5.90
N ARG A 153 -30.56 -23.98 -6.69
CA ARG A 153 -30.66 -22.85 -7.60
C ARG A 153 -31.35 -23.26 -8.90
N GLY A 154 -32.38 -22.52 -9.31
CA GLY A 154 -32.95 -22.61 -10.65
C GLY A 154 -32.03 -21.98 -11.71
N PRO A 155 -32.06 -22.45 -12.98
CA PRO A 155 -31.17 -21.97 -14.03
C PRO A 155 -31.31 -20.46 -14.31
N ALA A 156 -32.51 -19.91 -14.13
CA ALA A 156 -32.85 -18.51 -14.33
C ALA A 156 -32.74 -17.63 -13.06
N ASP A 157 -32.40 -18.21 -11.90
CA ASP A 157 -32.31 -17.47 -10.65
C ASP A 157 -31.11 -16.51 -10.66
N ARG A 158 -31.34 -15.31 -10.12
CA ARG A 158 -30.34 -14.25 -10.00
C ARG A 158 -29.60 -14.37 -8.68
N LEU A 159 -28.29 -14.27 -8.72
CA LEU A 159 -27.43 -14.43 -7.54
C LEU A 159 -27.39 -13.16 -6.67
N ILE A 160 -27.31 -13.38 -5.36
CA ILE A 160 -27.08 -12.35 -4.35
C ILE A 160 -25.65 -12.48 -3.86
N HIS A 161 -24.92 -11.39 -4.01
CA HIS A 161 -23.50 -11.26 -3.73
C HIS A 161 -23.28 -10.44 -2.47
N PHE A 162 -22.43 -10.94 -1.58
CA PHE A 162 -21.82 -10.18 -0.50
C PHE A 162 -20.44 -9.76 -0.94
N LYS A 163 -20.10 -8.47 -0.81
CA LYS A 163 -18.82 -7.93 -1.28
C LYS A 163 -18.24 -6.92 -0.32
N PHE A 164 -16.96 -7.05 -0.02
CA PHE A 164 -16.14 -6.01 0.59
C PHE A 164 -15.26 -5.36 -0.48
N GLU A 165 -15.27 -4.03 -0.54
CA GLU A 165 -14.42 -3.24 -1.42
C GLU A 165 -13.61 -2.26 -0.56
N PRO A 166 -12.27 -2.25 -0.63
CA PRO A 166 -11.45 -1.33 0.15
C PRO A 166 -11.49 0.09 -0.43
N MET A 167 -10.75 1.01 0.20
CA MET A 167 -10.66 2.40 -0.24
C MET A 167 -10.23 2.51 -1.72
N ILE A 168 -10.86 3.44 -2.42
CA ILE A 168 -10.41 3.95 -3.71
C ILE A 168 -10.43 5.48 -3.71
N LEU A 169 -9.38 6.08 -4.25
CA LEU A 169 -9.26 7.52 -4.46
C LEU A 169 -8.86 7.81 -5.90
N HIS A 170 -9.49 8.82 -6.50
CA HIS A 170 -9.01 9.42 -7.74
C HIS A 170 -8.44 10.80 -7.45
N ILE A 171 -7.21 11.03 -7.93
CA ILE A 171 -6.43 12.22 -7.63
C ILE A 171 -5.90 12.76 -8.94
N LEU A 172 -6.33 13.98 -9.29
CA LEU A 172 -5.77 14.72 -10.41
C LEU A 172 -4.47 15.38 -9.95
N THR A 173 -3.44 15.24 -10.77
CA THR A 173 -2.10 15.78 -10.49
C THR A 173 -1.68 16.79 -11.56
N THR A 174 -0.85 17.76 -11.20
CA THR A 174 -0.42 18.81 -12.15
C THR A 174 0.73 18.39 -13.07
N SER A 175 1.39 17.25 -12.80
CA SER A 175 2.49 16.75 -13.63
C SER A 175 2.77 15.26 -13.38
N PRO A 176 3.51 14.59 -14.28
CA PRO A 176 3.96 13.20 -14.07
C PRO A 176 4.80 12.99 -12.81
N GLN A 177 5.55 13.99 -12.36
CA GLN A 177 6.35 13.92 -11.13
C GLN A 177 5.47 13.88 -9.88
N HIS A 178 4.39 14.67 -9.86
CA HIS A 178 3.38 14.62 -8.80
C HIS A 178 2.68 13.25 -8.79
N ALA A 179 2.26 12.78 -9.97
CA ALA A 179 1.68 11.45 -10.13
C ALA A 179 2.61 10.35 -9.60
N GLN A 180 3.89 10.40 -9.96
CA GLN A 180 4.87 9.42 -9.51
C GLN A 180 5.07 9.44 -7.99
N LEU A 181 5.08 10.63 -7.37
CA LEU A 181 5.22 10.77 -5.91
C LEU A 181 4.07 10.07 -5.19
N ILE A 182 2.83 10.40 -5.55
CA ILE A 182 1.66 9.85 -4.85
C ILE A 182 1.44 8.36 -5.16
N LEU A 183 1.78 7.91 -6.36
CA LEU A 183 1.80 6.48 -6.70
C LEU A 183 2.81 5.72 -5.84
N ARG A 184 4.01 6.26 -5.62
CA ARG A 184 5.01 5.62 -4.73
C ARG A 184 4.48 5.50 -3.31
N ALA A 185 3.87 6.57 -2.77
CA ALA A 185 3.26 6.53 -1.45
C ALA A 185 2.17 5.44 -1.37
N GLY A 186 1.26 5.39 -2.35
CA GLY A 186 0.21 4.37 -2.42
C GLY A 186 0.76 2.94 -2.49
N LEU A 187 1.72 2.68 -3.38
CA LEU A 187 2.34 1.37 -3.55
C LEU A 187 3.08 0.90 -2.28
N GLN A 188 3.74 1.81 -1.57
CA GLN A 188 4.42 1.52 -0.30
C GLN A 188 3.44 1.24 0.84
N ALA A 189 2.27 1.90 0.83
CA ALA A 189 1.22 1.69 1.83
C ALA A 189 0.37 0.42 1.60
N GLY A 190 0.55 -0.25 0.45
CA GLY A 190 -0.13 -1.52 0.13
C GLY A 190 -1.22 -1.42 -0.94
N PHE A 191 -1.37 -0.27 -1.59
CA PHE A 191 -2.29 -0.07 -2.72
C PHE A 191 -1.64 -0.50 -4.04
N ARG A 192 -1.41 -1.81 -4.19
CA ARG A 192 -0.58 -2.40 -5.27
C ARG A 192 -1.16 -2.24 -6.67
N GLU A 193 -2.47 -2.09 -6.77
CA GLU A 193 -3.22 -1.97 -8.02
C GLU A 193 -3.43 -0.50 -8.45
N SER A 194 -2.72 0.42 -7.80
CA SER A 194 -2.70 1.85 -8.12
C SER A 194 -2.02 2.12 -9.46
N GLY A 195 -2.51 3.13 -10.19
CA GLY A 195 -1.96 3.48 -11.51
C GLY A 195 -2.45 4.84 -12.00
N ALA A 196 -1.75 5.38 -13.01
CA ALA A 196 -2.22 6.54 -13.76
C ALA A 196 -3.17 6.09 -14.86
N ILE A 197 -4.32 6.76 -15.00
CA ILE A 197 -5.38 6.41 -15.96
C ILE A 197 -5.12 7.08 -17.32
N ASN A 198 -4.75 8.36 -17.32
CA ASN A 198 -4.50 9.16 -18.52
C ASN A 198 -3.03 9.57 -18.55
N ILE A 199 -2.20 8.82 -19.28
CA ILE A 199 -0.73 9.02 -19.31
C ILE A 199 -0.32 10.14 -20.28
N ASP A 200 -1.11 10.38 -21.32
CA ASP A 200 -0.81 11.38 -22.36
C ASP A 200 -1.25 12.81 -21.98
N ASP A 201 -1.91 12.98 -20.83
CA ASP A 201 -2.33 14.29 -20.34
C ASP A 201 -1.22 14.93 -19.49
N THR A 202 -1.02 16.24 -19.71
CA THR A 202 -0.23 17.12 -18.85
C THR A 202 -0.69 17.11 -17.39
N THR A 203 -1.96 16.76 -17.12
CA THR A 203 -2.53 16.58 -15.79
C THR A 203 -2.96 15.13 -15.54
N PRO A 204 -2.04 14.23 -15.15
CA PRO A 204 -2.37 12.82 -15.00
C PRO A 204 -3.38 12.60 -13.87
N MET A 205 -4.38 11.76 -14.12
CA MET A 205 -5.27 11.23 -13.10
C MET A 205 -4.72 9.93 -12.54
N VAL A 206 -4.55 9.88 -11.22
CA VAL A 206 -4.06 8.72 -10.48
C VAL A 206 -5.20 8.07 -9.72
N ALA A 207 -5.33 6.75 -9.84
CA ALA A 207 -6.16 5.93 -8.97
C ALA A 207 -5.30 5.28 -7.88
N ILE A 208 -5.60 5.56 -6.61
CA ILE A 208 -5.05 4.84 -5.46
C ILE A 208 -6.07 3.80 -5.03
N ARG A 209 -5.75 2.52 -5.20
CA ARG A 209 -6.70 1.42 -4.98
C ARG A 209 -5.98 0.12 -4.62
N SER A 210 -6.71 -0.78 -3.95
CA SER A 210 -6.24 -2.15 -3.78
C SER A 210 -7.31 -3.19 -4.11
N LEU A 211 -6.89 -4.31 -4.70
CA LEU A 211 -7.73 -5.51 -4.82
C LEU A 211 -7.41 -6.53 -3.73
N GLY A 212 -6.20 -6.48 -3.14
CA GLY A 212 -5.77 -7.45 -2.13
C GLY A 212 -6.58 -7.49 -0.83
N LEU A 213 -7.40 -6.47 -0.53
CA LEU A 213 -8.35 -6.50 0.59
C LEU A 213 -9.79 -6.81 0.18
N GLY A 214 -10.11 -6.72 -1.11
CA GLY A 214 -11.45 -7.02 -1.60
C GLY A 214 -11.77 -8.51 -1.47
N PHE A 215 -13.05 -8.81 -1.24
CA PHE A 215 -13.55 -10.17 -1.39
C PHE A 215 -15.01 -10.14 -1.83
N GLU A 216 -15.46 -11.24 -2.43
CA GLU A 216 -16.82 -11.45 -2.88
C GLU A 216 -17.25 -12.88 -2.57
N SER A 217 -18.49 -13.07 -2.13
CA SER A 217 -19.08 -14.38 -1.88
C SER A 217 -20.55 -14.41 -2.27
N LEU A 218 -21.01 -15.58 -2.72
CA LEU A 218 -22.41 -15.85 -3.00
C LEU A 218 -23.12 -16.24 -1.70
N ILE A 219 -24.21 -15.54 -1.38
CA ILE A 219 -24.96 -15.78 -0.13
C ILE A 219 -26.41 -16.21 -0.38
N GLY A 220 -26.91 -16.06 -1.60
CA GLY A 220 -28.30 -16.34 -1.89
C GLY A 220 -28.64 -16.22 -3.37
N CYS A 221 -29.91 -16.42 -3.68
CA CYS A 221 -30.48 -16.09 -4.97
C CYS A 221 -31.86 -15.45 -4.81
N GLN A 222 -32.32 -14.75 -5.84
CA GLN A 222 -33.72 -14.43 -6.04
C GLN A 222 -34.29 -15.35 -7.11
N ALA A 223 -35.34 -16.08 -6.73
CA ALA A 223 -35.98 -17.03 -7.61
C ALA A 223 -36.77 -16.34 -8.71
N ALA A 224 -36.61 -16.81 -9.95
CA ALA A 224 -37.33 -16.25 -11.09
C ALA A 224 -38.84 -16.54 -11.05
N SER A 225 -39.25 -17.60 -10.35
CA SER A 225 -40.64 -18.07 -10.30
C SER A 225 -41.56 -17.21 -9.43
N ASP A 226 -41.07 -16.75 -8.27
CA ASP A 226 -41.88 -16.10 -7.24
C ASP A 226 -41.26 -14.77 -6.74
N GLY A 227 -40.06 -14.41 -7.21
CA GLY A 227 -39.34 -13.22 -6.77
C GLY A 227 -38.82 -13.28 -5.33
N ARG A 228 -38.97 -14.41 -4.62
CA ARG A 228 -38.51 -14.56 -3.24
C ARG A 228 -37.00 -14.73 -3.20
N ARG A 229 -36.38 -14.12 -2.19
CA ARG A 229 -34.95 -14.29 -1.90
C ARG A 229 -34.77 -15.55 -1.07
N ARG A 230 -33.88 -16.44 -1.50
CA ARG A 230 -33.51 -17.67 -0.79
C ARG A 230 -32.06 -17.58 -0.37
N CYS A 231 -31.79 -17.87 0.90
CA CYS A 231 -30.43 -17.97 1.40
C CYS A 231 -29.83 -19.30 0.96
N LEU A 232 -28.60 -19.28 0.44
CA LEU A 232 -27.89 -20.48 -0.02
C LEU A 232 -26.81 -20.93 0.97
N VAL A 233 -26.61 -20.16 2.05
CA VAL A 233 -25.56 -20.36 3.04
C VAL A 233 -26.16 -20.38 4.45
N SER A 234 -25.43 -20.91 5.42
CA SER A 234 -25.87 -20.90 6.83
C SER A 234 -25.75 -19.51 7.45
N ALA A 235 -26.46 -19.30 8.57
CA ALA A 235 -26.30 -18.09 9.38
C ALA A 235 -24.84 -17.91 9.86
N ASP A 236 -24.18 -19.00 10.29
CA ASP A 236 -22.78 -18.99 10.72
C ASP A 236 -21.82 -18.53 9.60
N TYR A 237 -22.14 -18.87 8.34
CA TYR A 237 -21.36 -18.41 7.20
C TYR A 237 -21.50 -16.89 7.01
N LEU A 238 -22.71 -16.35 7.15
CA LEU A 238 -22.94 -14.90 7.08
C LEU A 238 -22.20 -14.15 8.21
N GLU A 239 -22.19 -14.71 9.42
CA GLU A 239 -21.40 -14.16 10.53
C GLU A 239 -19.89 -14.23 10.26
N THR A 240 -19.42 -15.29 9.60
CA THR A 240 -18.03 -15.39 9.14
C THR A 240 -17.69 -14.29 8.13
N LEU A 241 -18.55 -14.06 7.13
CA LEU A 241 -18.35 -12.97 6.16
C LEU A 241 -18.35 -11.58 6.83
N ARG A 242 -19.21 -11.38 7.84
CA ARG A 242 -19.23 -10.16 8.65
C ARG A 242 -17.91 -9.98 9.39
N ALA A 243 -17.44 -11.01 10.10
CA ALA A 243 -16.18 -10.98 10.84
C ALA A 243 -14.98 -10.68 9.92
N ILE A 244 -14.89 -11.33 8.75
CA ILE A 244 -13.86 -11.03 7.75
C ILE A 244 -13.96 -9.56 7.32
N SER A 245 -15.16 -9.05 7.09
CA SER A 245 -15.36 -7.65 6.69
C SER A 245 -14.89 -6.66 7.76
N ASP A 246 -15.17 -6.94 9.03
CA ASP A 246 -14.68 -6.13 10.15
C ASP A 246 -13.14 -6.11 10.19
N GLU A 247 -12.48 -7.27 10.03
CA GLU A 247 -11.02 -7.36 9.91
C GLU A 247 -10.49 -6.55 8.72
N ARG A 248 -11.19 -6.58 7.58
CA ARG A 248 -10.81 -5.82 6.39
C ARG A 248 -11.00 -4.33 6.55
N PHE A 249 -12.01 -3.87 7.31
CA PHE A 249 -12.13 -2.44 7.66
C PHE A 249 -10.92 -1.97 8.46
N VAL A 250 -10.51 -2.72 9.49
CA VAL A 250 -9.34 -2.38 10.33
C VAL A 250 -8.06 -2.31 9.49
N GLU A 251 -7.77 -3.32 8.67
CA GLU A 251 -6.57 -3.29 7.83
C GLU A 251 -6.65 -2.22 6.72
N ASN A 252 -7.84 -1.94 6.20
CA ASN A 252 -8.05 -0.85 5.24
C ASN A 252 -7.75 0.52 5.88
N GLU A 253 -8.22 0.77 7.11
CA GLU A 253 -7.89 1.96 7.88
C GLU A 253 -6.37 2.09 8.12
N ASN A 254 -5.72 0.99 8.51
CA ASN A 254 -4.26 0.96 8.65
C ASN A 254 -3.53 1.32 7.34
N ARG A 255 -4.01 0.84 6.18
CA ARG A 255 -3.46 1.19 4.86
C ARG A 255 -3.68 2.65 4.52
N ILE A 256 -4.88 3.18 4.78
CA ILE A 256 -5.23 4.59 4.59
C ILE A 256 -4.26 5.47 5.38
N GLN A 257 -4.05 5.14 6.66
CA GLN A 257 -3.15 5.91 7.51
C GLN A 257 -1.69 5.84 7.04
N ARG A 258 -1.18 4.64 6.71
CA ARG A 258 0.17 4.49 6.12
C ARG A 258 0.35 5.28 4.83
N PHE A 259 -0.69 5.32 3.98
CA PHE A 259 -0.67 6.11 2.75
C PHE A 259 -0.64 7.60 3.04
N ARG A 260 -1.47 8.08 3.95
CA ARG A 260 -1.49 9.48 4.41
C ARG A 260 -0.11 9.90 4.91
N ASP A 261 0.49 9.12 5.80
CA ASP A 261 1.80 9.41 6.39
C ASP A 261 2.90 9.40 5.33
N ALA A 262 2.92 8.40 4.45
CA ALA A 262 3.90 8.31 3.36
C ALA A 262 3.78 9.47 2.38
N PHE A 263 2.55 9.90 2.05
CA PHE A 263 2.30 11.04 1.19
C PHE A 263 2.79 12.34 1.84
N LEU A 264 2.39 12.61 3.09
CA LEU A 264 2.80 13.81 3.83
C LEU A 264 4.32 13.89 3.99
N LEU A 265 4.97 12.77 4.32
CA LEU A 265 6.43 12.70 4.40
C LEU A 265 7.09 12.98 3.03
N ALA A 266 6.52 12.45 1.94
CA ALA A 266 7.08 12.63 0.61
C ALA A 266 6.97 14.08 0.11
N VAL A 267 5.88 14.79 0.43
CA VAL A 267 5.67 16.19 -0.01
C VAL A 267 6.42 17.21 0.85
N GLN A 268 6.66 16.93 2.14
CA GLN A 268 7.55 17.74 2.98
C GLN A 268 9.02 17.68 2.50
N GLY A 269 9.34 16.68 1.67
CA GLY A 269 10.70 16.38 1.24
C GLY A 269 11.53 15.77 2.37
N PRO A 270 12.78 15.35 2.09
CA PRO A 270 13.64 14.88 3.15
C PRO A 270 13.85 16.01 4.16
N SER A 271 13.52 15.73 5.44
CA SER A 271 14.04 16.48 6.58
C SER A 271 15.51 16.80 6.31
N PRO A 272 16.02 17.99 6.67
CA PRO A 272 17.46 18.15 6.81
C PRO A 272 17.93 16.92 7.56
N ARG A 273 18.84 16.15 6.94
CA ARG A 273 19.44 15.01 7.63
C ARG A 273 19.93 15.60 8.93
N THR A 274 19.45 15.12 10.08
CA THR A 274 20.14 15.40 11.34
C THR A 274 21.59 15.04 11.10
N ASP A 275 22.47 16.04 11.21
CA ASP A 275 23.88 16.03 10.82
C ASP A 275 24.68 14.98 11.60
N GLY A 276 24.47 13.71 11.24
CA GLY A 276 25.08 12.55 11.88
C GLY A 276 25.41 11.42 10.90
N TRP A 277 25.20 11.65 9.59
CA TRP A 277 25.71 10.75 8.58
C TRP A 277 27.22 11.00 8.45
N GLU A 278 28.03 10.20 9.14
CA GLU A 278 29.48 10.15 8.91
C GLU A 278 29.73 9.86 7.43
N ASP A 279 30.51 10.72 6.75
CA ASP A 279 30.89 10.45 5.37
C ASP A 279 31.61 9.07 5.28
N ALA A 280 31.60 8.47 4.09
CA ALA A 280 32.14 7.12 3.93
C ALA A 280 33.64 7.03 4.28
N ALA A 281 34.40 8.14 4.25
CA ALA A 281 35.79 8.17 4.69
C ALA A 281 35.88 8.20 6.23
N SER A 282 35.13 9.06 6.89
CA SER A 282 34.98 9.14 8.35
C SER A 282 34.53 7.81 8.95
N ARG A 283 33.59 7.11 8.30
CA ARG A 283 33.15 5.76 8.70
C ARG A 283 34.28 4.72 8.61
N ARG A 284 35.04 4.74 7.51
CA ARG A 284 36.18 3.82 7.31
C ARG A 284 37.30 4.08 8.31
N GLU A 285 37.54 5.36 8.62
CA GLU A 285 38.57 5.78 9.57
C GLU A 285 38.20 5.39 11.00
N ARG A 286 36.94 5.59 11.40
CA ARG A 286 36.41 5.12 12.68
C ARG A 286 36.51 3.60 12.82
N MET A 287 36.08 2.84 11.81
CA MET A 287 36.19 1.37 11.84
C MET A 287 37.64 0.88 11.92
N ARG A 288 38.58 1.57 11.23
CA ARG A 288 40.01 1.25 11.37
C ARG A 288 40.52 1.53 12.77
N ALA A 289 40.21 2.69 13.33
CA ALA A 289 40.65 3.08 14.67
C ALA A 289 40.06 2.15 15.75
N GLU A 290 38.78 1.80 15.63
CA GLU A 290 38.11 0.87 16.52
C GLU A 290 38.68 -0.56 16.41
N GLY A 291 38.95 -1.02 15.19
CA GLY A 291 39.64 -2.30 14.95
C GLY A 291 41.06 -2.33 15.53
N LEU A 292 41.80 -1.23 15.43
CA LEU A 292 43.15 -1.11 16.00
C LEU A 292 43.12 -1.15 17.52
N ARG A 293 42.14 -0.46 18.15
CA ARG A 293 41.94 -0.48 19.61
C ARG A 293 41.57 -1.87 20.12
N ARG A 294 40.67 -2.56 19.41
CA ARG A 294 40.26 -3.92 19.77
C ARG A 294 41.43 -4.91 19.67
N LYS A 295 42.26 -4.77 18.62
CA LYS A 295 43.48 -5.57 18.48
C LYS A 295 44.49 -5.30 19.60
N ALA A 296 44.71 -4.04 19.96
CA ALA A 296 45.60 -3.69 21.06
C ALA A 296 45.11 -4.21 22.42
N ALA A 297 43.79 -4.20 22.66
CA ALA A 297 43.20 -4.75 23.89
C ALA A 297 43.41 -6.27 23.98
N LEU A 298 43.20 -7.01 22.89
CA LEU A 298 43.44 -8.45 22.83
C LEU A 298 44.93 -8.79 23.00
N GLU A 299 45.84 -7.99 22.43
CA GLU A 299 47.29 -8.18 22.64
C GLU A 299 47.73 -7.91 24.09
N ILE A 300 47.02 -7.05 24.82
CA ILE A 300 47.25 -6.81 26.25
C ILE A 300 46.70 -7.97 27.08
N GLU A 301 45.52 -8.50 26.74
CA GLU A 301 44.94 -9.69 27.39
C GLU A 301 45.82 -10.93 27.16
N ASP A 302 46.26 -11.21 25.93
CA ASP A 302 47.18 -12.33 25.62
C ASP A 302 48.51 -12.21 26.38
N LYS A 303 49.04 -10.99 26.51
CA LYS A 303 50.24 -10.74 27.33
C LYS A 303 49.98 -10.92 28.83
N ALA A 304 48.80 -10.54 29.32
CA ALA A 304 48.43 -10.74 30.72
C ALA A 304 48.16 -12.20 31.06
N GLU A 305 47.68 -13.02 30.11
CA GLU A 305 47.50 -14.46 30.27
C GLU A 305 48.84 -15.21 30.20
N SER A 306 49.73 -14.87 29.24
CA SER A 306 51.06 -15.50 29.17
C SER A 306 51.96 -15.21 30.39
N VAL A 307 51.75 -14.09 31.10
CA VAL A 307 52.45 -13.79 32.36
C VAL A 307 51.86 -14.58 33.55
N ARG A 308 50.58 -14.95 33.51
CA ARG A 308 49.94 -15.80 34.54
C ARG A 308 50.31 -17.27 34.41
N ASP A 309 50.61 -17.73 33.19
CA ASP A 309 51.06 -19.10 32.91
C ASP A 309 52.57 -19.33 33.13
N MET A 310 53.31 -18.36 33.67
CA MET A 310 54.68 -18.63 34.13
C MET A 310 54.64 -19.46 35.42
N PRO A 311 55.17 -20.71 35.43
CA PRO A 311 55.19 -21.53 36.63
C PRO A 311 56.09 -20.87 37.70
N LEU A 312 55.52 -20.64 38.88
CA LEU A 312 56.27 -20.27 40.07
C LEU A 312 57.20 -21.43 40.43
N CYS A 313 58.50 -21.30 40.16
CA CYS A 313 59.50 -22.16 40.78
C CYS A 313 59.47 -21.90 42.29
N GLU A 314 58.93 -22.85 43.04
CA GLU A 314 59.02 -22.88 44.49
C GLU A 314 60.51 -22.96 44.90
N ASN A 315 60.99 -21.92 45.59
CA ASN A 315 62.26 -21.95 46.28
C ASN A 315 62.09 -22.82 47.54
N GLU A 316 62.76 -23.97 47.59
CA GLU A 316 62.96 -24.68 48.86
C GLU A 316 63.79 -23.79 49.79
N ALA A 317 63.19 -23.44 50.93
CA ALA A 317 63.87 -22.79 52.04
C ALA A 317 64.57 -23.86 52.92
N PRO A 318 65.82 -23.63 53.37
CA PRO A 318 66.50 -24.54 54.28
C PRO A 318 65.95 -24.41 55.70
N CYS A 319 65.65 -25.55 56.31
CA CYS A 319 65.23 -25.65 57.71
C CYS A 319 66.47 -25.60 58.62
N GLU A 320 66.71 -24.45 59.26
CA GLU A 320 67.62 -24.31 60.40
C GLU A 320 66.87 -23.80 61.64
N SER A 321 66.92 -24.57 62.72
CA SER A 321 67.08 -24.13 64.13
C SER A 321 67.24 -25.39 64.98
N ILE A 322 68.45 -25.68 65.51
CA ILE A 322 69.07 -25.18 66.76
C ILE A 322 68.40 -25.76 68.03
N SER A 323 69.22 -26.56 68.74
CA SER A 323 69.25 -26.96 70.17
C SER A 323 68.01 -27.54 70.83
#